data_AF-A0A9X1DFQ8-F1
#
_entry.id   AF-A0A9X1DFQ8-F1
#
_cell.length_a   1.000
_cell.length_b   1.000
_cell.length_c   1.000
_cell.angle_alpha   90.00
_cell.angle_beta   90.00
_cell.angle_gamma   90.00
#
_symmetry.space_group_name_H-M   'P 1'
#
loop_
_entity.id
_entity.type
_entity.pdbx_description
1 polymer ?
#
loop_
_entity_poly.entity_id
_entity_poly.type
_entity_poly.pdbx_seq_one_letter_code
_entity_poly.pdbx_strand_id
1 'polypeptide(L)'
;MPTHEALARCLRFVAIVTSLRQGPETQMQLGELEIDLIEREARRQGRTLGLLQREFELLNYLATCPDQPHSREALLRAVWRLGFDPGTNVVEVHVSRLRARLDRGFAWPMLRTVRGAGYALVTGALA
;
A
#
# COMPACT_ATOMS: atom_id res chain seq x y z
N MET A 1 -10.80 9.83 -25.98
CA MET A 1 -9.76 9.20 -25.15
C MET A 1 -8.87 10.30 -24.59
N PRO A 2 -8.91 10.61 -23.29
CA PRO A 2 -7.93 11.48 -22.68
C PRO A 2 -6.80 10.67 -22.05
N THR A 3 -5.61 11.20 -22.26
CA THR A 3 -4.27 10.77 -21.94
C THR A 3 -3.93 10.94 -20.45
N HIS A 4 -3.49 9.86 -19.82
CA HIS A 4 -2.25 9.74 -19.00
C HIS A 4 -1.69 10.98 -18.26
N GLU A 5 -2.48 11.68 -17.45
CA GLU A 5 -1.97 12.81 -16.65
C GLU A 5 -2.60 12.86 -15.24
N ALA A 6 -2.00 12.15 -14.27
CA ALA A 6 -2.30 12.32 -12.84
C ALA A 6 -1.26 11.73 -11.87
N LEU A 7 0.01 11.55 -12.28
CA LEU A 7 1.04 10.97 -11.39
C LEU A 7 1.92 11.99 -10.66
N ALA A 8 1.68 13.28 -10.83
CA ALA A 8 2.38 14.31 -10.07
C ALA A 8 1.44 14.85 -8.99
N ARG A 9 1.72 14.52 -7.71
CA ARG A 9 1.64 15.39 -6.52
C ARG A 9 1.20 14.62 -5.26
N CYS A 10 2.17 14.12 -4.51
CA CYS A 10 2.05 13.96 -3.05
C CYS A 10 3.37 14.40 -2.41
N LEU A 11 3.46 15.68 -2.05
CA LEU A 11 4.50 16.22 -1.18
C LEU A 11 4.03 16.09 0.27
N ARG A 12 4.88 15.45 1.08
CA ARG A 12 5.16 15.68 2.52
C ARG A 12 3.99 15.84 3.50
N PHE A 13 3.99 15.00 4.54
CA PHE A 13 4.00 15.49 5.93
C PHE A 13 4.64 14.48 6.89
N VAL A 14 5.51 14.98 7.77
CA VAL A 14 6.44 14.28 8.67
C VAL A 14 5.81 14.09 10.06
N ALA A 15 6.07 12.96 10.73
CA ALA A 15 5.96 12.84 12.19
C ALA A 15 7.23 12.16 12.76
N ILE A 16 7.72 12.73 13.86
CA ILE A 16 9.07 12.60 14.40
C ILE A 16 9.20 11.39 15.33
N VAL A 17 10.16 10.49 15.09
CA VAL A 17 10.95 9.81 16.14
C VAL A 17 12.38 9.59 15.62
N THR A 18 13.32 10.43 16.06
CA THR A 18 14.79 10.27 16.06
C THR A 18 15.46 9.50 14.91
N SER A 19 15.91 10.21 13.86
CA SER A 19 17.22 9.90 13.25
C SER A 19 17.68 11.03 12.31
N LEU A 20 18.87 11.55 12.58
CA LEU A 20 19.60 12.46 11.69
C LEU A 20 20.10 11.67 10.49
N ARG A 21 19.46 11.77 9.32
CA ARG A 21 20.09 11.53 8.00
C ARG A 21 19.17 11.99 6.87
N GLN A 22 19.59 13.03 6.16
CA GLN A 22 19.14 13.29 4.80
C GLN A 22 19.82 12.27 3.88
N GLY A 23 19.19 11.10 3.73
CA GLY A 23 19.40 10.17 2.62
C GLY A 23 18.11 10.10 1.80
N PRO A 24 18.08 9.41 0.64
CA PRO A 24 16.83 9.13 -0.06
C PRO A 24 15.82 8.57 0.95
N GLU A 25 14.56 9.00 0.92
CA GLU A 25 13.51 8.52 1.82
C GLU A 25 13.29 7.01 1.58
N THR A 26 14.08 6.19 2.27
CA THR A 26 14.05 4.73 2.17
C THR A 26 12.98 4.13 3.07
N GLN A 27 12.29 4.97 3.84
CA GLN A 27 11.23 4.60 4.74
C GLN A 27 10.02 5.49 4.51
N MET A 28 8.84 4.88 4.49
CA MET A 28 7.55 5.55 4.38
C MET A 28 6.74 5.28 5.65
N GLN A 29 6.13 6.33 6.22
CA GLN A 29 5.28 6.21 7.39
C GLN A 29 3.86 6.69 7.09
N LEU A 30 2.88 5.85 7.41
CA LEU A 30 1.46 6.05 7.12
C LEU A 30 0.65 5.72 8.39
N GLY A 31 0.46 6.72 9.25
CA GLY A 31 -0.19 6.53 10.55
C GLY A 31 0.55 5.51 11.40
N GLU A 32 -0.07 4.35 11.64
CA GLU A 32 0.51 3.25 12.41
C GLU A 32 1.44 2.33 11.61
N LEU A 33 1.53 2.51 10.29
CA LEU A 33 2.29 1.68 9.37
C LEU A 33 3.63 2.33 9.01
N GLU A 34 4.69 1.53 9.06
CA GLU A 34 6.04 1.85 8.61
C GLU A 34 6.43 0.87 7.50
N ILE A 35 7.00 1.36 6.40
CA ILE A 35 7.46 0.56 5.27
C ILE A 35 8.92 0.93 5.00
N ASP A 36 9.82 -0.06 5.08
CA ASP A 36 11.21 0.07 4.66
C ASP A 36 11.37 -0.46 3.24
N LEU A 37 11.74 0.42 2.32
CA LEU A 37 11.88 0.13 0.89
C LEU A 37 13.19 -0.59 0.56
N ILE A 38 14.22 -0.48 1.41
CA ILE A 38 15.49 -1.18 1.23
C ILE A 38 15.34 -2.61 1.72
N GLU A 39 14.93 -2.77 2.97
CA GLU A 39 14.79 -4.09 3.62
C GLU A 39 13.55 -4.84 3.12
N ARG A 40 12.66 -4.16 2.39
CA ARG A 40 11.37 -4.67 1.92
C ARG A 40 10.53 -5.24 3.08
N GLU A 41 10.57 -4.53 4.21
CA GLU A 41 9.87 -4.89 5.43
C GLU A 41 8.76 -3.87 5.71
N ALA A 42 7.65 -4.33 6.28
CA ALA A 42 6.60 -3.46 6.79
C ALA A 42 6.31 -3.79 8.26
N ARG A 43 6.10 -2.75 9.06
CA ARG A 43 5.76 -2.84 10.48
C ARG A 43 4.50 -2.05 10.74
N ARG A 44 3.61 -2.56 11.59
CA ARG A 44 2.44 -1.81 12.07
C ARG A 44 2.44 -1.77 13.59
N GLN A 45 2.36 -0.58 14.17
CA GLN A 45 2.52 -0.35 15.61
C GLN A 45 3.78 -1.06 16.17
N GLY A 46 4.90 -0.95 15.44
CA GLY A 46 6.17 -1.60 15.79
C GLY A 46 6.24 -3.12 15.57
N ARG A 47 5.17 -3.78 15.12
CA ARG A 47 5.14 -5.23 14.85
C ARG A 47 5.43 -5.53 13.38
N THR A 48 6.47 -6.32 13.10
CA THR A 48 6.78 -6.77 11.74
C THR A 48 5.67 -7.65 11.16
N LEU A 49 5.18 -7.27 9.97
CA LEU A 49 4.08 -7.93 9.30
C LEU A 49 4.49 -9.23 8.60
N GLY A 50 5.78 -9.44 8.32
CA GLY A 50 6.30 -10.64 7.65
C GLY A 50 5.56 -10.94 6.34
N LEU A 51 5.56 -9.97 5.43
CA LEU A 51 4.88 -10.04 4.13
C LEU A 51 5.70 -10.83 3.12
N LEU A 52 5.03 -11.60 2.26
CA LEU A 52 5.68 -12.16 1.09
C LEU A 52 5.98 -11.09 0.05
N GLN A 53 6.90 -11.38 -0.87
CA GLN A 53 7.36 -10.44 -1.90
C GLN A 53 6.22 -9.71 -2.62
N ARG A 54 5.19 -10.46 -3.05
CA ARG A 54 4.03 -9.91 -3.77
C ARG A 54 3.09 -9.10 -2.89
N GLU A 55 2.94 -9.48 -1.63
CA GLU A 55 2.13 -8.73 -0.67
C GLU A 55 2.80 -7.41 -0.30
N PHE A 56 4.12 -7.41 -0.16
CA PHE A 56 4.91 -6.20 0.02
C PHE A 56 4.80 -5.27 -1.18
N GLU A 57 4.95 -5.78 -2.40
CA GLU A 57 4.80 -4.98 -3.62
C GLU A 57 3.41 -4.37 -3.74
N LEU A 58 2.38 -5.14 -3.39
CA LEU A 58 1.00 -4.67 -3.35
C LEU A 58 0.81 -3.56 -2.31
N LEU A 59 1.31 -3.77 -1.08
CA LEU A 59 1.24 -2.78 -0.01
C LEU A 59 1.97 -1.50 -0.40
N ASN A 60 3.20 -1.62 -0.88
CA ASN A 60 4.03 -0.49 -1.29
C ASN A 60 3.36 0.31 -2.41
N TYR A 61 2.76 -0.36 -3.39
CA TYR A 61 2.03 0.32 -4.45
C TYR A 61 0.81 1.08 -3.92
N LEU A 62 -0.01 0.46 -3.06
CA LEU A 62 -1.15 1.14 -2.44
C LEU A 62 -0.73 2.31 -1.53
N ALA A 63 0.45 2.22 -0.93
CA ALA A 63 1.02 3.25 -0.07
C ALA A 63 1.52 4.49 -0.84
N THR A 64 1.68 4.41 -2.17
CA THR A 64 2.09 5.56 -2.99
C THR A 64 1.05 6.68 -3.03
N CYS A 65 -0.24 6.32 -3.01
CA CYS A 65 -1.37 7.24 -2.95
C CYS A 65 -2.36 6.76 -1.87
N PRO A 66 -2.06 7.00 -0.57
CA PRO A 66 -2.95 6.62 0.51
C PRO A 66 -4.33 7.26 0.34
N ASP A 67 -5.34 6.59 0.88
CA ASP A 67 -6.76 6.97 0.87
C ASP A 67 -7.42 7.01 -0.53
N GLN A 68 -6.65 6.79 -1.59
CA GLN A 68 -7.14 6.69 -2.97
C GLN A 68 -7.32 5.22 -3.41
N PRO A 69 -8.45 4.86 -4.05
CA PRO A 69 -8.61 3.52 -4.61
C PRO A 69 -7.76 3.34 -5.87
N HIS A 70 -7.01 2.23 -5.90
CA HIS A 70 -6.34 1.72 -7.07
C HIS A 70 -7.18 0.62 -7.71
N SER A 71 -7.43 0.75 -9.02
CA SER A 71 -8.22 -0.22 -9.77
C SER A 71 -7.50 -1.58 -9.88
N ARG A 72 -8.27 -2.62 -10.18
CA ARG A 72 -7.72 -3.96 -10.35
C ARG A 72 -6.71 -4.03 -11.50
N GLU A 73 -6.99 -3.34 -12.60
CA GLU A 73 -6.11 -3.21 -13.75
C GLU A 73 -4.82 -2.46 -13.40
N ALA A 74 -4.90 -1.43 -12.56
CA ALA A 74 -3.73 -0.69 -12.08
C ALA A 74 -2.82 -1.61 -11.25
N LEU A 75 -3.39 -2.42 -10.35
CA LEU A 75 -2.65 -3.37 -9.52
C LEU A 75 -2.00 -4.48 -10.36
N LEU A 76 -2.74 -5.07 -11.30
CA LEU A 76 -2.22 -6.05 -12.26
C LEU A 76 -1.02 -5.51 -13.04
N ARG A 77 -1.11 -4.26 -13.51
CA ARG A 77 -0.03 -3.62 -14.27
C ARG A 77 1.19 -3.30 -13.40
N ALA A 78 0.96 -2.77 -12.21
CA ALA A 78 2.05 -2.31 -11.33
C ALA A 78 2.82 -3.48 -10.71
N VAL A 79 2.10 -4.46 -10.15
CA VAL A 79 2.69 -5.57 -9.39
C VAL A 79 2.97 -6.75 -10.31
N TRP A 80 2.00 -7.19 -11.12
CA TRP A 80 2.17 -8.37 -11.98
C TRP A 80 2.73 -8.06 -13.38
N ARG A 81 2.92 -6.78 -13.73
CA ARG A 81 3.37 -6.34 -15.07
C ARG A 81 2.46 -6.82 -16.20
N LEU A 82 1.17 -7.01 -15.89
CA LEU A 82 0.15 -7.42 -16.85
C LEU A 82 -0.58 -6.19 -17.41
N GLY A 83 -0.53 -6.03 -18.73
CA GLY A 83 -1.22 -4.93 -19.43
C GLY A 83 -2.72 -5.14 -19.63
N PHE A 84 -3.25 -6.31 -19.25
CA PHE A 84 -4.64 -6.71 -19.43
C PHE A 84 -5.14 -7.49 -18.21
N ASP A 85 -6.47 -7.62 -18.10
CA ASP A 85 -7.12 -8.47 -17.11
C ASP A 85 -7.20 -9.94 -17.59
N PRO A 86 -6.52 -10.89 -16.95
CA PRO A 86 -6.60 -12.30 -17.32
C PRO A 86 -7.90 -12.98 -16.87
N GLY A 87 -8.81 -12.29 -16.19
CA GLY A 87 -10.05 -12.86 -15.64
C GLY A 87 -9.85 -13.78 -14.44
N THR A 88 -8.67 -13.77 -13.81
CA THR A 88 -8.34 -14.60 -12.64
C THR A 88 -8.47 -13.83 -11.33
N ASN A 89 -8.60 -14.53 -10.21
CA ASN A 89 -8.71 -13.90 -8.88
C ASN A 89 -7.35 -13.60 -8.22
N VAL A 90 -6.28 -13.43 -9.00
CA VAL A 90 -4.92 -13.30 -8.46
C VAL A 90 -4.78 -12.07 -7.55
N VAL A 91 -5.40 -10.95 -7.91
CA VAL A 91 -5.36 -9.73 -7.10
C VAL A 91 -6.08 -9.97 -5.77
N GLU A 92 -7.28 -10.54 -5.82
CA GLU A 92 -8.13 -10.84 -4.67
C GLU A 92 -7.44 -11.76 -3.68
N VAL A 93 -6.75 -12.79 -4.17
CA VAL A 93 -5.99 -13.74 -3.32
C VAL A 93 -4.86 -13.01 -2.58
N HIS A 94 -4.09 -12.18 -3.27
CA HIS A 94 -2.99 -11.45 -2.65
C HIS A 94 -3.46 -10.32 -1.73
N VAL A 95 -4.55 -9.63 -2.07
CA VAL A 95 -5.24 -8.69 -1.17
C VAL A 95 -5.70 -9.42 0.10
N SER A 96 -6.29 -10.60 -0.03
CA SER A 96 -6.75 -11.37 1.14
C SER A 96 -5.61 -11.77 2.06
N ARG A 97 -4.45 -12.17 1.50
CA ARG A 97 -3.25 -12.50 2.28
C ARG A 97 -2.65 -11.27 2.94
N LEU A 98 -2.53 -10.16 2.20
CA LEU A 98 -2.08 -8.89 2.75
C LEU A 98 -2.98 -8.46 3.91
N ARG A 99 -4.30 -8.52 3.75
CA ARG A 99 -5.28 -8.24 4.82
C ARG A 99 -5.06 -9.08 6.06
N ALA A 100 -4.80 -10.38 5.88
CA ALA A 100 -4.57 -11.28 7.00
C ALA A 100 -3.31 -10.93 7.82
N ARG A 101 -2.33 -10.26 7.21
CA ARG A 101 -1.11 -9.79 7.89
C ARG A 101 -1.26 -8.36 8.41
N LEU A 102 -1.85 -7.46 7.62
CA LEU A 102 -1.93 -6.02 7.90
C LEU A 102 -3.02 -5.65 8.90
N ASP A 103 -4.18 -6.32 8.85
CA ASP A 103 -5.38 -5.89 9.59
C ASP A 103 -5.71 -6.82 10.77
N ARG A 104 -5.37 -8.11 10.68
CA ARG A 104 -5.72 -9.08 11.73
C ARG A 104 -4.96 -8.77 13.02
N GLY A 105 -5.71 -8.55 14.11
CA GLY A 105 -5.15 -8.28 15.43
C GLY A 105 -4.81 -6.81 15.70
N PHE A 106 -5.23 -5.90 14.82
CA PHE A 106 -5.15 -4.45 15.01
C PHE A 106 -6.55 -3.86 15.23
N ALA A 107 -6.61 -2.65 15.78
CA ALA A 107 -7.87 -2.02 16.19
C ALA A 107 -8.81 -1.68 15.02
N TRP A 108 -8.28 -1.45 13.83
CA TRP A 108 -9.05 -1.07 12.65
C TRP A 108 -8.35 -1.52 11.35
N PRO A 109 -9.10 -1.81 10.27
CA PRO A 109 -8.51 -2.25 9.01
C PRO A 109 -7.96 -1.06 8.19
N MET A 110 -6.71 -1.17 7.74
CA MET A 110 -6.09 -0.23 6.80
C MET A 110 -6.41 -0.59 5.35
N LEU A 111 -6.69 -1.85 5.02
CA LEU A 111 -6.96 -2.26 3.63
C LEU A 111 -8.45 -2.26 3.29
N ARG A 112 -8.90 -1.21 2.59
CA ARG A 112 -10.30 -1.02 2.20
C ARG A 112 -10.57 -1.49 0.79
N THR A 113 -11.70 -2.17 0.60
CA THR A 113 -12.27 -2.45 -0.72
C THR A 113 -13.30 -1.37 -1.05
N VAL A 114 -13.10 -0.66 -2.15
CA VAL A 114 -14.01 0.38 -2.66
C VAL A 114 -14.77 -0.20 -3.85
N ARG A 115 -16.06 -0.48 -3.65
CA ARG A 115 -16.91 -1.15 -4.65
C ARG A 115 -16.88 -0.40 -5.98
N GLY A 116 -16.55 -1.10 -7.06
CA GLY A 116 -16.45 -0.54 -8.40
C GLY A 116 -15.18 0.27 -8.69
N ALA A 117 -14.34 0.55 -7.68
CA ALA A 117 -13.12 1.35 -7.85
C ALA A 117 -11.82 0.59 -7.54
N GLY A 118 -11.87 -0.44 -6.68
CA GLY A 118 -10.71 -1.30 -6.38
C GLY A 118 -10.34 -1.28 -4.90
N TYR A 119 -9.05 -1.09 -4.59
CA TYR A 119 -8.51 -1.21 -3.23
C TYR A 119 -7.75 0.05 -2.82
N ALA A 120 -7.91 0.47 -1.56
CA ALA A 120 -7.23 1.63 -1.00
C ALA A 120 -6.55 1.25 0.32
N LEU A 121 -5.39 1.85 0.58
CA LEU A 121 -4.76 1.83 1.90
C LEU A 121 -5.15 3.10 2.64
N VAL A 122 -5.84 2.99 3.78
CA VAL A 122 -6.30 4.14 4.55
C VAL A 122 -5.39 4.42 5.75
N THR A 123 -5.13 5.69 6.01
CA THR A 123 -4.09 6.13 6.97
C THR A 123 -4.61 6.41 8.37
N GLY A 124 -5.93 6.46 8.55
CA GLY A 124 -6.57 6.66 9.85
C GLY A 124 -7.86 5.86 9.98
N ALA A 125 -8.26 5.62 11.23
CA ALA A 125 -9.59 5.15 11.53
C ALA A 125 -10.59 6.19 11.03
N LEU A 126 -11.50 5.80 10.14
CA LEU A 126 -12.65 6.63 9.81
C LEU A 126 -13.43 6.84 11.10
N ALA A 127 -13.48 8.10 11.56
CA ALA A 127 -14.41 8.53 12.59
C ALA A 127 -15.87 8.34 12.13
#